data_AF-A0A7S3Y2R5-F1
#
_entry.id   AF-A0A7S3Y2R5-F1
#
_cell.length_a   1.000
_cell.length_b   1.000
_cell.length_c   1.000
_cell.angle_alpha   90.00
_cell.angle_beta   90.00
_cell.angle_gamma   90.00
#
_symmetry.space_group_name_H-M   'P 1'
#
loop_
_entity.id
_entity.type
_entity.pdbx_description
1 polymer ?
#
loop_
_entity_poly.entity_id
_entity_poly.type
_entity_poly.pdbx_seq_one_letter_code
_entity_poly.pdbx_strand_id
1 'polypeptide(L)'
;TAGKGAGPGEFPVRIMYGSQTGNAESIAKDLHASLLARGFACTVTEMDAWKKWDPPLEKTVAAVVVTSTTGNGDPPENCARFYRFLKRRTQPKDLLKNVHYTVLGLGD
;
A
#
# COMPACT_ATOMS: atom_id res chain seq x y z
N THR A 1 12.52 6.97 17.33
CA THR A 1 12.77 8.04 16.34
C THR A 1 11.52 8.20 15.50
N ALA A 2 10.67 9.18 15.81
CA ALA A 2 9.48 9.48 15.03
C ALA A 2 9.93 9.99 13.65
N GLY A 3 9.54 9.28 12.59
CA GLY A 3 9.85 9.69 11.22
C GLY A 3 9.25 11.07 10.95
N LYS A 4 10.09 12.00 10.55
CA LYS A 4 9.69 13.30 9.99
C LYS A 4 8.73 12.98 8.83
N GLY A 5 7.44 13.23 9.03
CA GLY A 5 6.43 12.98 8.00
C GLY A 5 6.79 13.76 6.74
N ALA A 6 6.78 13.10 5.59
CA ALA A 6 7.07 13.71 4.30
C ALA A 6 6.17 14.94 4.11
N GLY A 7 6.77 16.08 3.75
CA GLY A 7 6.01 17.27 3.41
C GLY A 7 5.14 17.03 2.16
N PRO A 8 4.15 17.89 1.89
CA PRO A 8 3.42 17.87 0.63
C PRO A 8 4.42 17.95 -0.53
N GLY A 9 4.46 16.91 -1.37
CA GLY A 9 5.27 16.90 -2.59
C GLY A 9 6.71 16.38 -2.48
N GLU A 10 7.16 15.85 -1.35
CA GLU A 10 8.52 15.29 -1.24
C GLU A 10 8.66 14.00 -2.08
N PHE A 11 7.65 13.12 -2.03
CA PHE A 11 7.56 11.90 -2.84
C PHE A 11 6.09 11.52 -3.12
N PRO A 12 5.76 10.82 -4.22
CA PRO A 12 4.40 10.41 -4.52
C PRO A 12 3.88 9.36 -3.50
N VAL A 13 2.59 9.44 -3.19
CA VAL A 13 1.91 8.50 -2.27
C VAL A 13 1.11 7.46 -3.04
N ARG A 14 1.38 6.17 -2.82
CA ARG A 14 0.61 5.07 -3.40
C ARG A 14 -0.21 4.37 -2.32
N ILE A 15 -1.52 4.50 -2.42
CA ILE A 15 -2.46 3.77 -1.57
C ILE A 15 -2.81 2.46 -2.27
N MET A 16 -2.64 1.35 -1.56
CA MET A 16 -2.96 0.01 -2.04
C MET A 16 -3.94 -0.65 -1.09
N TYR A 17 -5.00 -1.27 -1.61
CA TYR A 17 -6.00 -1.93 -0.78
C TYR A 17 -6.22 -3.40 -1.11
N GLY A 18 -6.55 -4.17 -0.08
CA GLY A 18 -7.01 -5.55 -0.14
C GLY A 18 -8.31 -5.65 0.65
N SER A 19 -9.40 -6.05 0.00
CA SER A 19 -10.72 -6.04 0.63
C SER A 19 -11.59 -7.18 0.15
N GLN A 20 -12.29 -7.82 1.09
CA GLN A 20 -13.28 -8.86 0.78
C GLN A 20 -14.68 -8.27 0.55
N THR A 21 -15.10 -7.33 1.41
CA THR A 21 -16.47 -6.75 1.41
C THR A 21 -16.49 -5.24 1.13
N GLY A 22 -15.36 -4.64 0.78
CA GLY A 22 -15.26 -3.22 0.38
C GLY A 22 -14.87 -2.24 1.50
N ASN A 23 -14.80 -2.67 2.76
CA ASN A 23 -14.43 -1.77 3.87
C ASN A 23 -13.04 -1.14 3.70
N ALA A 24 -12.03 -1.96 3.38
CA ALA A 24 -10.67 -1.48 3.14
C ALA A 24 -10.57 -0.62 1.88
N GLU A 25 -11.38 -0.92 0.86
CA GLU A 25 -11.46 -0.10 -0.35
C GLU A 25 -12.05 1.29 -0.05
N SER A 26 -13.13 1.37 0.73
CA SER A 26 -13.74 2.64 1.12
C SER A 26 -12.74 3.51 1.88
N ILE A 27 -12.07 2.94 2.88
CA ILE A 27 -11.05 3.66 3.67
C ILE A 27 -9.90 4.15 2.79
N ALA A 28 -9.45 3.32 1.83
CA ALA A 28 -8.40 3.71 0.90
C ALA A 28 -8.82 4.88 -0.01
N LYS A 29 -10.08 4.91 -0.46
CA LYS A 29 -10.65 6.01 -1.25
C LYS A 29 -10.81 7.29 -0.43
N ASP A 30 -11.25 7.20 0.82
CA ASP A 30 -11.38 8.35 1.71
C ASP A 30 -10.01 8.97 2.04
N LEU A 31 -9.01 8.12 2.24
CA LEU A 31 -7.62 8.55 2.43
C LEU A 31 -7.07 9.24 1.17
N HIS A 32 -7.36 8.69 -0.01
CA HIS A 32 -6.97 9.28 -1.29
C HIS A 32 -7.53 10.70 -1.44
N ALA A 33 -8.83 10.88 -1.22
CA ALA A 33 -9.48 12.19 -1.26
C ALA A 33 -8.86 13.18 -0.24
N SER A 34 -8.58 12.70 0.98
CA SER A 34 -7.98 13.52 2.04
C SER A 34 -6.55 13.97 1.70
N LEU A 35 -5.76 13.12 1.04
CA LEU A 35 -4.41 13.44 0.60
C LEU A 35 -4.41 14.42 -0.58
N LEU A 36 -5.31 14.23 -1.57
CA LEU A 36 -5.47 15.16 -2.67
C LEU A 36 -5.85 16.56 -2.17
N ALA A 37 -6.80 16.65 -1.21
CA ALA A 37 -7.21 17.92 -0.60
C ALA A 37 -6.07 18.64 0.14
N ARG A 38 -5.03 17.91 0.55
CA ARG A 38 -3.82 18.44 1.21
C ARG A 38 -2.66 18.69 0.24
N GLY A 39 -2.88 18.54 -1.07
CA GLY A 39 -1.89 18.82 -2.11
C GLY A 39 -0.87 17.69 -2.36
N PHE A 40 -1.12 16.47 -1.89
CA PHE A 40 -0.25 15.33 -2.18
C PHE A 40 -0.56 14.75 -3.54
N ALA A 41 0.48 14.43 -4.33
CA ALA A 41 0.34 13.57 -5.50
C ALA A 41 0.11 12.13 -5.03
N CYS A 42 -1.11 11.62 -5.17
CA CYS A 42 -1.44 10.28 -4.72
C CYS A 42 -2.31 9.47 -5.68
N THR A 43 -2.14 8.16 -5.65
CA THR A 43 -2.90 7.18 -6.45
C THR A 43 -3.49 6.10 -5.54
N VAL A 44 -4.66 5.57 -5.89
CA VAL A 44 -5.28 4.44 -5.19
C VAL A 44 -5.47 3.27 -6.17
N THR A 45 -5.05 2.07 -5.78
CA THR A 45 -5.19 0.83 -6.58
C THR A 45 -5.44 -0.37 -5.68
N GLU A 46 -6.14 -1.39 -6.17
CA GLU A 46 -6.13 -2.69 -5.49
C GLU A 46 -4.72 -3.31 -5.51
N MET A 47 -4.37 -4.13 -4.51
CA MET A 47 -3.02 -4.67 -4.34
C MET A 47 -2.61 -5.57 -5.50
N ASP A 48 -3.51 -6.41 -5.98
CA ASP A 48 -3.19 -7.32 -7.08
C ASP A 48 -3.00 -6.58 -8.41
N ALA A 49 -3.66 -5.43 -8.64
CA ALA A 49 -3.42 -4.60 -9.83
C ALA A 49 -1.99 -4.03 -9.89
N TRP A 50 -1.21 -4.09 -8.79
CA TRP A 50 0.19 -3.73 -8.80
C TRP A 50 1.00 -4.70 -9.68
N LYS A 51 1.49 -4.17 -10.80
CA LYS A 51 2.41 -4.89 -11.68
C LYS A 51 3.83 -4.74 -11.14
N LYS A 52 4.59 -5.84 -11.18
CA LYS A 52 5.98 -5.99 -10.71
C LYS A 52 6.98 -4.95 -11.26
N TRP A 53 6.57 -4.09 -12.18
CA TRP A 53 7.37 -3.18 -13.00
C TRP A 53 6.84 -1.74 -13.03
N ASP A 54 5.92 -1.37 -12.12
CA ASP A 54 5.21 -0.09 -12.17
C ASP A 54 5.36 0.74 -10.88
N PRO A 55 5.96 1.95 -10.93
CA PRO A 55 7.27 2.27 -11.50
C PRO A 55 8.41 1.62 -10.66
N PRO A 56 9.68 1.68 -11.11
CA PRO A 56 10.80 1.19 -10.33
C PRO A 56 10.80 1.83 -8.94
N LEU A 57 11.04 1.01 -7.92
CA LEU A 57 11.38 1.43 -6.55
C LEU A 57 12.72 2.21 -6.49
N GLU A 58 13.18 2.78 -7.60
CA GLU A 58 14.39 3.58 -7.75
C GLU A 58 14.19 5.00 -7.22
N LYS A 59 12.96 5.53 -7.27
CA LYS A 59 12.59 6.77 -6.59
C LYS A 59 11.97 6.44 -5.24
N THR A 60 12.23 7.27 -4.24
CA THR A 60 11.55 7.18 -2.94
C THR A 60 10.05 7.30 -3.15
N VAL A 61 9.26 6.42 -2.52
CA VAL A 61 7.79 6.43 -2.56
C VAL A 61 7.25 6.22 -1.15
N ALA A 62 6.11 6.86 -0.85
CA ALA A 62 5.32 6.54 0.34
C ALA A 62 4.19 5.57 -0.04
N ALA A 63 4.14 4.38 0.54
CA ALA A 63 3.10 3.38 0.34
C ALA A 63 2.16 3.31 1.56
N VAL A 64 0.85 3.39 1.32
CA VAL A 64 -0.16 3.14 2.36
C VAL A 64 -0.90 1.87 2.00
N VAL A 65 -0.79 0.86 2.86
CA VAL A 65 -1.38 -0.46 2.65
C VAL A 65 -2.61 -0.57 3.54
N VAL A 66 -3.81 -0.70 2.96
CA VAL A 66 -5.06 -0.88 3.69
C VAL A 66 -5.59 -2.27 3.40
N THR A 67 -5.55 -3.19 4.35
CA THR A 67 -5.99 -4.58 4.09
C THR A 67 -6.89 -5.10 5.19
N SER A 68 -7.93 -5.83 4.82
CA SER A 68 -8.62 -6.70 5.77
C SER A 68 -7.88 -8.03 5.95
N THR A 69 -8.18 -8.75 7.02
CA THR A 69 -7.94 -10.20 7.14
C THR A 69 -9.24 -10.95 6.94
N THR A 70 -9.17 -12.16 6.41
CA THR A 70 -10.32 -13.08 6.31
C THR A 70 -10.19 -14.21 7.34
N GLY A 71 -11.23 -15.05 7.48
CA GLY A 71 -11.42 -16.03 8.55
C GLY A 71 -10.17 -16.63 9.20
N ASN A 72 -9.30 -17.31 8.44
CA ASN A 72 -8.13 -18.01 8.99
C ASN A 72 -6.86 -17.13 9.09
N GLY A 73 -7.00 -15.81 9.01
CA GLY A 73 -5.88 -14.87 8.89
C GLY A 73 -5.33 -14.72 7.47
N ASP A 74 -6.02 -15.28 6.48
CA ASP A 74 -5.64 -15.18 5.06
C ASP A 74 -5.93 -13.78 4.50
N PRO A 75 -5.11 -13.31 3.54
CA PRO A 75 -5.37 -12.05 2.85
C PRO A 75 -6.64 -12.15 1.98
N PRO A 76 -7.30 -11.02 1.68
CA PRO A 76 -8.39 -10.96 0.71
C PRO A 76 -7.94 -11.42 -0.69
N GLU A 77 -8.88 -11.85 -1.52
CA GLU A 77 -8.59 -12.40 -2.85
C GLU A 77 -7.80 -11.41 -3.73
N ASN A 78 -8.18 -10.12 -3.71
CA ASN A 78 -7.50 -9.03 -4.44
C ASN A 78 -6.16 -8.56 -3.83
N CYS A 79 -5.63 -9.31 -2.85
CA CYS A 79 -4.32 -9.11 -2.22
C CYS A 79 -3.44 -10.38 -2.30
N ALA A 80 -4.02 -11.53 -2.67
CA ALA A 80 -3.35 -12.82 -2.53
C ALA A 80 -2.09 -12.94 -3.40
N ARG A 81 -2.06 -12.37 -4.61
CA ARG A 81 -0.87 -12.40 -5.48
C ARG A 81 0.22 -11.50 -4.92
N PHE A 82 -0.14 -10.29 -4.48
CA PHE A 82 0.80 -9.36 -3.85
C PHE A 82 1.44 -9.96 -2.58
N TYR A 83 0.62 -10.54 -1.71
CA TYR A 83 1.07 -11.23 -0.50
C TYR A 83 2.06 -12.37 -0.80
N ARG A 84 1.71 -13.24 -1.77
CA ARG A 84 2.59 -14.33 -2.22
C ARG A 84 3.90 -13.81 -2.81
N PHE A 85 3.89 -12.69 -3.54
CA PHE A 85 5.10 -12.07 -4.07
C PHE A 85 6.04 -11.60 -2.95
N LEU A 86 5.51 -10.87 -1.97
CA LEU A 86 6.31 -10.36 -0.83
C LEU A 86 6.90 -11.49 0.02
N LYS A 87 6.18 -12.60 0.21
CA LYS A 87 6.63 -13.73 1.03
C LYS A 87 7.74 -14.60 0.41
N ARG A 88 8.13 -14.39 -0.85
CA ARG A 88 9.14 -15.23 -1.51
C ARG A 88 10.51 -15.04 -0.86
N ARG A 89 11.14 -16.14 -0.43
CA ARG A 89 12.50 -16.12 0.15
C ARG A 89 13.59 -15.69 -0.83
N THR A 90 13.32 -15.77 -2.13
CA THR A 90 14.24 -15.38 -3.20
C THR A 90 14.26 -13.87 -3.47
N GLN A 91 13.45 -13.08 -2.75
CA GLN A 91 13.46 -11.63 -2.93
C GLN A 91 14.78 -11.02 -2.46
N PRO A 92 15.30 -10.01 -3.18
CA PRO A 92 16.41 -9.22 -2.69
C PRO A 92 16.09 -8.60 -1.33
N LYS A 93 17.06 -8.57 -0.42
CA LYS A 93 16.89 -7.93 0.90
C LYS A 93 16.61 -6.44 0.80
N ASP A 94 17.03 -5.83 -0.30
CA ASP A 94 16.89 -4.40 -0.58
C ASP A 94 15.70 -4.09 -1.50
N LEU A 95 14.81 -5.05 -1.74
CA LEU A 95 13.63 -4.89 -2.60
C LEU A 95 12.83 -3.62 -2.25
N LEU A 96 12.65 -3.33 -0.96
CA LEU A 96 11.85 -2.20 -0.46
C LEU A 96 12.71 -1.05 0.11
N LYS A 97 14.02 -0.98 -0.22
CA LYS A 97 14.95 -0.02 0.41
C LYS A 97 14.54 1.46 0.29
N ASN A 98 13.80 1.81 -0.76
CA ASN A 98 13.34 3.18 -1.03
C ASN A 98 11.83 3.36 -0.78
N VAL A 99 11.19 2.44 -0.05
CA VAL A 99 9.76 2.50 0.25
C VAL A 99 9.56 2.87 1.71
N HIS A 100 9.02 4.06 1.95
CA HIS A 100 8.40 4.35 3.23
C HIS A 100 6.99 3.77 3.20
N TYR A 101 6.63 2.94 4.17
CA TYR A 101 5.29 2.35 4.19
C TYR A 101 4.62 2.46 5.53
N THR A 102 3.29 2.45 5.49
CA THR A 102 2.42 2.25 6.65
C THR A 102 1.35 1.22 6.31
N VAL A 103 0.90 0.46 7.30
CA VAL A 103 -0.11 -0.58 7.13
C VAL A 103 -1.27 -0.33 8.07
N LEU A 104 -2.46 -0.24 7.51
CA LEU A 104 -3.73 -0.24 8.23
C LEU A 104 -4.40 -1.60 8.03
N GLY A 105 -4.34 -2.44 9.05
CA GLY A 105 -5.05 -3.72 9.10
C GLY A 105 -6.47 -3.54 9.61
N LEU A 106 -7.44 -4.12 8.91
CA LEU A 106 -8.84 -4.23 9.35
C LEU A 106 -9.10 -5.68 9.75
N GLY A 107 -9.44 -5.89 11.00
CA GLY A 107 -9.81 -7.20 11.54
C GLY A 107 -10.97 -7.06 12.51
N ASP A 108 -11.38 -8.21 13.04
CA ASP A 108 -12.27 -8.38 14.19
C ASP A 108 -11.50 -9.19 15.24
#